data_AF-T1KCU2-F1
#
_entry.id   AF-T1KCU2-F1
#
_cell.length_a   1.000
_cell.length_b   1.000
_cell.length_c   1.000
_cell.angle_alpha   90.00
_cell.angle_beta   90.00
_cell.angle_gamma   90.00
#
_symmetry.space_group_name_H-M   'P 1'
#
loop_
_entity.id
_entity.type
_entity.pdbx_description
1 polymer ?
#
loop_
_entity_poly.entity_id
_entity_poly.type
_entity_poly.pdbx_seq_one_letter_code
_entity_poly.pdbx_strand_id
1 'polypeptide(L)'
;MALQSNLNEISTSWTKKKVTFIGITVLVATSVCISVIFAVSVKSSSPEVPLALSLFKEKMNLTRDEIKWVSYSSDNYSLTDALAGGTGSDGKTVYVCRAKRITNNGEEVIPGTFDPNDTFNFCTVTRDKRALSFLSFELLVIKDPSRLVWKAESHGRIKNGAISGGYTASNKILYVTRFKYDGFFVSGKLDQLDKEASGLAGNDQIKSVNYDVLCVDDYAL
;
A
#
# COMPACT_ATOMS: atom_id res chain seq x y z
N MET A 1 64.30 -50.73 -13.08
CA MET A 1 64.75 -51.79 -12.16
C MET A 1 63.50 -52.37 -11.53
N ALA A 2 63.07 -53.57 -11.98
CA ALA A 2 61.89 -54.36 -11.54
C ALA A 2 60.52 -53.64 -11.68
N LEU A 3 59.37 -54.26 -11.96
CA LEU A 3 58.95 -55.64 -12.22
C LEU A 3 57.63 -55.58 -13.02
N GLN A 4 57.43 -56.57 -13.88
CA GLN A 4 56.19 -56.93 -14.60
C GLN A 4 54.95 -56.94 -13.67
N SER A 5 53.71 -56.82 -14.14
CA SER A 5 53.03 -57.90 -14.87
C SER A 5 51.55 -57.53 -15.09
N ASN A 6 51.01 -57.75 -16.30
CA ASN A 6 50.03 -58.82 -16.61
C ASN A 6 48.58 -58.44 -16.23
N LEU A 7 47.54 -58.66 -17.03
CA LEU A 7 47.34 -59.39 -18.28
C LEU A 7 46.13 -58.75 -18.97
N ASN A 8 46.28 -58.52 -20.27
CA ASN A 8 45.16 -58.33 -21.17
C ASN A 8 44.69 -59.70 -21.66
N GLU A 9 43.43 -59.72 -22.09
CA GLU A 9 42.69 -60.80 -22.76
C GLU A 9 42.02 -61.83 -21.84
N ILE A 10 40.68 -61.88 -21.91
CA ILE A 10 39.98 -62.88 -22.74
C ILE A 10 38.55 -62.38 -23.03
N SER A 11 38.19 -62.57 -24.28
CA SER A 11 36.93 -62.35 -24.97
C SER A 11 35.75 -63.22 -24.46
N THR A 12 34.56 -62.92 -24.99
CA THR A 12 33.30 -63.71 -25.08
C THR A 12 32.24 -63.34 -24.04
N SER A 13 31.17 -62.62 -24.44
CA SER A 13 29.95 -63.08 -25.15
C SER A 13 28.94 -63.77 -24.23
N TRP A 14 27.67 -63.32 -24.30
CA TRP A 14 26.45 -63.89 -23.68
C TRP A 14 26.28 -63.67 -22.16
N THR A 15 25.19 -63.13 -21.60
CA THR A 15 23.76 -63.20 -21.97
C THR A 15 22.98 -61.99 -21.40
N LYS A 16 22.33 -61.23 -22.28
CA LYS A 16 21.22 -60.33 -21.93
C LYS A 16 19.99 -61.18 -21.62
N LYS A 17 19.68 -61.50 -20.35
CA LYS A 17 18.33 -61.97 -19.94
C LYS A 17 17.97 -62.03 -18.45
N LYS A 18 18.79 -61.54 -17.50
CA LYS A 18 18.46 -61.62 -16.06
C LYS A 18 18.36 -60.29 -15.28
N VAL A 19 18.53 -59.13 -15.93
CA VAL A 19 18.51 -57.83 -15.22
C VAL A 19 17.12 -57.19 -15.17
N THR A 20 16.15 -57.67 -15.95
CA THR A 20 14.86 -56.99 -16.11
C THR A 20 13.81 -57.29 -15.02
N PHE A 21 14.06 -58.16 -14.04
CA PHE A 21 13.03 -58.56 -13.08
C PHE A 21 13.21 -58.04 -11.64
N ILE A 22 14.40 -57.54 -11.27
CA ILE A 22 14.63 -56.99 -9.91
C ILE A 22 14.42 -55.47 -9.86
N GLY A 23 14.52 -54.78 -11.01
CA GLY A 23 14.33 -53.33 -11.10
C GLY A 23 12.88 -52.84 -11.07
N ILE A 24 11.90 -53.73 -11.28
CA ILE A 24 10.47 -53.34 -11.35
C ILE A 24 9.80 -53.42 -9.97
N THR A 25 10.16 -54.39 -9.13
CA THR A 25 9.54 -54.57 -7.80
C THR A 25 9.93 -53.48 -6.81
N VAL A 26 11.17 -52.97 -6.86
CA VAL A 26 11.62 -51.87 -5.96
C VAL A 26 11.00 -50.53 -6.33
N LEU A 27 10.70 -50.29 -7.62
CA LEU A 27 10.16 -49.01 -8.09
C LEU A 27 8.66 -48.85 -7.82
N VAL A 28 7.92 -49.96 -7.76
CA VAL A 28 6.48 -49.94 -7.44
C VAL A 28 6.25 -49.69 -5.94
N ALA A 29 7.09 -50.24 -5.06
CA ALA A 29 6.93 -50.08 -3.61
C ALA A 29 7.18 -48.63 -3.12
N THR A 30 8.16 -47.93 -3.69
CA THR A 30 8.44 -46.53 -3.33
C THR A 30 7.38 -45.56 -3.90
N SER A 31 6.87 -45.84 -5.09
CA SER A 31 5.78 -45.07 -5.72
C SER A 31 4.47 -45.14 -4.91
N VAL A 32 4.12 -46.31 -4.38
CA VAL A 32 2.92 -46.48 -3.53
C VAL A 32 3.07 -45.73 -2.21
N CYS A 33 4.25 -45.77 -1.56
CA CYS A 33 4.48 -45.02 -0.33
C CYS A 33 4.39 -43.50 -0.54
N ILE A 34 4.97 -42.97 -1.62
CA ILE A 34 4.88 -41.53 -1.94
C ILE A 34 3.43 -41.13 -2.26
N SER A 35 2.68 -41.99 -2.97
CA SER A 35 1.28 -41.75 -3.30
C SER A 35 0.37 -41.77 -2.07
N VAL A 36 0.61 -42.67 -1.10
CA VAL A 36 -0.14 -42.70 0.16
C VAL A 36 0.24 -41.51 1.05
N ILE A 37 1.51 -41.10 1.08
CA ILE A 37 1.93 -39.88 1.80
C ILE A 37 1.27 -38.63 1.18
N PHE A 38 1.17 -38.53 -0.15
CA PHE A 38 0.44 -37.44 -0.80
C PHE A 38 -1.09 -37.54 -0.60
N ALA A 39 -1.69 -38.72 -0.64
CA ALA A 39 -3.13 -38.88 -0.41
C ALA A 39 -3.55 -38.59 1.04
N VAL A 40 -2.67 -38.90 2.01
CA VAL A 40 -2.89 -38.56 3.43
C VAL A 40 -2.57 -37.09 3.72
N SER A 41 -1.62 -36.47 2.98
CA SER A 41 -1.24 -35.07 3.16
C SER A 41 -2.13 -34.07 2.38
N VAL A 42 -2.81 -34.51 1.31
CA VAL A 42 -3.78 -33.69 0.54
C VAL A 42 -5.20 -33.77 1.14
N LYS A 43 -5.41 -34.56 2.19
CA LYS A 43 -6.52 -34.30 3.13
C LYS A 43 -6.09 -33.25 4.17
N SER A 44 -5.39 -32.21 3.72
CA SER A 44 -5.27 -30.99 4.48
C SER A 44 -6.65 -30.35 4.50
N SER A 45 -7.25 -30.39 5.69
CA SER A 45 -8.36 -29.53 6.07
C SER A 45 -8.16 -28.16 5.44
N SER A 46 -9.13 -27.72 4.64
CA SER A 46 -9.32 -26.32 4.30
C SER A 46 -9.02 -25.52 5.56
N PRO A 47 -8.05 -24.58 5.56
CA PRO A 47 -7.83 -23.76 6.72
C PRO A 47 -9.12 -22.96 6.88
N GLU A 48 -9.96 -23.34 7.85
CA GLU A 48 -11.02 -22.48 8.32
C GLU A 48 -10.33 -21.19 8.71
N VAL A 49 -10.48 -20.16 7.86
CA VAL A 49 -10.10 -18.81 8.22
C VAL A 49 -10.79 -18.57 9.55
N PRO A 50 -10.06 -18.31 10.66
CA PRO A 50 -10.69 -18.13 11.96
C PRO A 50 -11.80 -17.09 11.80
N LEU A 51 -12.99 -17.36 12.32
CA LEU A 51 -14.16 -16.49 12.17
C LEU A 51 -13.85 -15.01 12.46
N ALA A 52 -12.92 -14.75 13.39
CA ALA A 52 -12.41 -13.42 13.68
C ALA A 52 -11.69 -12.76 12.48
N LEU A 53 -10.89 -13.51 11.71
CA LEU A 53 -10.17 -13.01 10.54
C LEU A 53 -11.10 -12.78 9.35
N SER A 54 -12.14 -13.60 9.16
CA SER A 54 -13.14 -13.35 8.12
C SER A 54 -13.99 -12.12 8.46
N LEU A 55 -14.48 -12.00 9.69
CA LEU A 55 -15.19 -10.81 10.19
C LEU A 55 -14.32 -9.55 10.08
N PHE A 56 -13.04 -9.65 10.42
CA PHE A 56 -12.09 -8.54 10.29
C PHE A 56 -11.90 -8.11 8.83
N LYS A 57 -11.76 -9.06 7.91
CA LYS A 57 -11.67 -8.80 6.46
C LYS A 57 -12.96 -8.21 5.89
N GLU A 58 -14.11 -8.65 6.36
CA GLU A 58 -15.40 -8.09 5.95
C GLU A 58 -15.53 -6.65 6.43
N LYS A 59 -15.26 -6.40 7.73
CA LYS A 59 -15.26 -5.04 8.30
C LYS A 59 -14.27 -4.11 7.58
N MET A 60 -13.08 -4.62 7.25
CA MET A 60 -12.07 -3.93 6.42
C MET A 60 -12.62 -3.47 5.09
N ASN A 61 -13.25 -4.39 4.36
CA ASN A 61 -13.75 -4.11 3.03
C ASN A 61 -14.89 -3.10 3.11
N LEU A 62 -15.79 -3.23 4.10
CA LEU A 62 -16.85 -2.27 4.36
C LEU A 62 -16.30 -0.86 4.63
N THR A 63 -15.33 -0.72 5.55
CA THR A 63 -14.73 0.59 5.85
C THR A 63 -14.01 1.17 4.63
N ARG A 64 -13.38 0.33 3.81
CA ARG A 64 -12.72 0.76 2.58
C ARG A 64 -13.70 1.19 1.50
N ASP A 65 -14.85 0.53 1.40
CA ASP A 65 -15.91 0.85 0.45
C ASP A 65 -16.61 2.19 0.80
N GLU A 66 -16.48 2.65 2.04
CA GLU A 66 -16.97 3.96 2.50
C GLU A 66 -15.99 5.11 2.25
N ILE A 67 -14.68 4.84 2.20
CA ILE A 67 -13.65 5.85 1.95
C ILE A 67 -13.42 5.99 0.45
N LYS A 68 -13.85 7.12 -0.12
CA LYS A 68 -13.80 7.35 -1.57
C LYS A 68 -13.06 8.63 -1.91
N TRP A 69 -12.38 8.61 -3.05
CA TRP A 69 -11.91 9.81 -3.71
C TRP A 69 -12.91 10.15 -4.80
N VAL A 70 -13.55 11.31 -4.70
CA VAL A 70 -14.64 11.75 -5.59
C VAL A 70 -14.20 12.97 -6.35
N SER A 71 -14.31 12.93 -7.69
CA SER A 71 -13.93 14.05 -8.54
C SER A 71 -14.71 15.31 -8.20
N TYR A 72 -13.99 16.41 -8.05
CA TYR A 72 -14.54 17.75 -7.87
C TYR A 72 -14.81 18.40 -9.24
N SER A 73 -15.91 19.16 -9.33
CA SER A 73 -16.24 20.02 -10.46
C SER A 73 -16.91 21.29 -9.94
N SER A 74 -16.48 22.47 -10.41
CA SER A 74 -17.05 23.76 -10.00
C SER A 74 -18.55 23.88 -10.22
N ASP A 75 -19.08 23.18 -11.22
CA ASP A 75 -20.48 23.31 -11.66
C ASP A 75 -21.42 22.46 -10.81
N ASN A 76 -20.90 21.44 -10.13
CA ASN A 76 -21.68 20.50 -9.33
C ASN A 76 -20.79 19.82 -8.28
N TYR A 77 -20.37 20.58 -7.26
CA TYR A 77 -19.69 20.01 -6.10
C TYR A 77 -20.60 19.98 -4.88
N SER A 78 -20.43 18.93 -4.07
CA SER A 78 -20.97 18.86 -2.72
C SER A 78 -19.85 18.58 -1.74
N LEU A 79 -19.87 19.28 -0.61
CA LEU A 79 -18.99 19.02 0.53
C LEU A 79 -19.65 18.09 1.55
N THR A 80 -20.84 17.55 1.25
CA THR A 80 -21.43 16.47 2.02
C THR A 80 -20.43 15.31 2.10
N ASP A 81 -20.18 14.83 3.32
CA ASP A 81 -19.26 13.73 3.62
C ASP A 81 -17.78 13.99 3.26
N ALA A 82 -17.41 15.19 2.77
CA ALA A 82 -16.03 15.54 2.50
C ALA A 82 -15.24 15.68 3.82
N LEU A 83 -14.09 15.02 3.90
CA LEU A 83 -13.30 14.98 5.12
C LEU A 83 -12.63 16.34 5.39
N ALA A 84 -12.98 16.95 6.52
CA ALA A 84 -12.29 18.12 7.03
C ALA A 84 -10.82 17.78 7.37
N GLY A 85 -9.89 18.47 6.71
CA GLY A 85 -8.44 18.40 7.00
C GLY A 85 -8.06 19.19 8.25
N GLY A 86 -8.86 20.19 8.62
CA GLY A 86 -8.63 21.06 9.76
C GLY A 86 -9.25 22.44 9.53
N THR A 87 -8.65 23.45 10.13
CA THR A 87 -9.00 24.86 9.92
C THR A 87 -7.85 25.57 9.20
N GLY A 88 -8.16 26.32 8.15
CA GLY A 88 -7.22 27.18 7.43
C GLY A 88 -6.86 28.44 8.25
N SER A 89 -6.04 29.31 7.65
CA SER A 89 -5.52 30.52 8.29
C SER A 89 -6.59 31.57 8.64
N ASP A 90 -7.72 31.55 7.94
CA ASP A 90 -8.88 32.39 8.18
C ASP A 90 -9.85 31.79 9.22
N GLY A 91 -9.50 30.63 9.80
CA GLY A 91 -10.30 29.87 10.74
C GLY A 91 -11.44 29.07 10.11
N LYS A 92 -11.58 29.07 8.77
CA LYS A 92 -12.60 28.28 8.07
C LYS A 92 -12.12 26.85 7.83
N THR A 93 -13.07 25.94 7.64
CA THR A 93 -12.76 24.53 7.39
C THR A 93 -12.13 24.36 6.02
N VAL A 94 -11.03 23.61 5.99
CA VAL A 94 -10.39 23.14 4.75
C VAL A 94 -10.55 21.63 4.64
N TYR A 95 -10.52 21.12 3.41
CA TYR A 95 -10.84 19.73 3.10
C TYR A 95 -9.64 19.02 2.49
N VAL A 96 -9.57 17.71 2.71
CA VAL A 96 -8.54 16.85 2.11
C VAL A 96 -8.87 16.64 0.63
N CYS A 97 -7.94 17.03 -0.24
CA CYS A 97 -8.02 16.78 -1.66
C CYS A 97 -6.77 16.03 -2.16
N ARG A 98 -6.82 15.52 -3.39
CA ARG A 98 -5.64 15.10 -4.14
C ARG A 98 -5.76 15.48 -5.60
N ALA A 99 -4.64 15.81 -6.21
CA ALA A 99 -4.57 16.18 -7.61
C ALA A 99 -3.70 15.21 -8.40
N LYS A 100 -4.18 14.84 -9.60
CA LYS A 100 -3.45 14.02 -10.56
C LYS A 100 -2.67 14.92 -11.52
N ARG A 101 -1.44 14.51 -11.84
CA ARG A 101 -0.59 15.19 -12.81
C ARG A 101 0.22 14.17 -13.62
N ILE A 102 0.42 14.46 -14.90
CA ILE A 102 1.36 13.72 -15.75
C ILE A 102 2.68 14.50 -15.82
N THR A 103 3.79 13.80 -15.58
CA THR A 103 5.15 14.33 -15.71
C THR A 103 5.92 13.53 -16.77
N ASN A 104 7.09 14.01 -17.18
CA ASN A 104 7.98 13.25 -18.08
C ASN A 104 8.38 11.88 -17.51
N ASN A 105 8.34 11.72 -16.19
CA ASN A 105 8.74 10.51 -15.48
C ASN A 105 7.55 9.61 -15.13
N GLY A 106 6.33 9.95 -15.57
CA GLY A 106 5.11 9.20 -15.29
C GLY A 106 4.03 10.03 -14.59
N GLU A 107 2.97 9.34 -14.20
CA GLU A 107 1.82 9.89 -13.48
C GLU A 107 2.12 10.03 -11.99
N GLU A 108 1.68 11.14 -11.39
CA GLU A 108 1.71 11.35 -9.95
C GLU A 108 0.31 11.77 -9.45
N VAL A 109 -0.03 11.35 -8.24
CA VAL A 109 -1.24 11.77 -7.51
C VAL A 109 -0.79 12.29 -6.16
N ILE A 110 -1.04 13.56 -5.88
CA ILE A 110 -0.47 14.24 -4.71
C ILE A 110 -1.61 14.73 -3.81
N PRO A 111 -1.64 14.36 -2.52
CA PRO A 111 -2.62 14.89 -1.59
C PRO A 111 -2.28 16.34 -1.18
N GLY A 112 -3.30 17.10 -0.83
CA GLY A 112 -3.20 18.51 -0.49
C GLY A 112 -4.43 19.04 0.22
N THR A 113 -4.66 20.33 0.05
CA THR A 113 -5.70 21.09 0.76
C THR A 113 -6.60 21.80 -0.24
N PHE A 114 -7.90 21.64 -0.06
CA PHE A 114 -8.94 22.39 -0.75
C PHE A 114 -9.62 23.34 0.23
N ASP A 115 -9.61 24.62 -0.09
CA ASP A 115 -10.37 25.66 0.63
C ASP A 115 -11.53 26.13 -0.25
N PRO A 116 -12.79 25.84 0.11
CA PRO A 116 -13.95 26.29 -0.66
C PRO A 116 -14.21 27.80 -0.57
N ASN A 117 -13.50 28.52 0.31
CA ASN A 117 -13.59 29.96 0.43
C ASN A 117 -12.51 30.68 -0.40
N ASP A 118 -11.55 29.94 -0.98
CA ASP A 118 -10.59 30.51 -1.92
C ASP A 118 -11.30 30.93 -3.21
N THR A 119 -10.86 32.04 -3.80
CA THR A 119 -11.48 32.67 -4.97
C THR A 119 -11.57 31.72 -6.17
N PHE A 120 -10.61 30.80 -6.29
CA PHE A 120 -10.46 29.96 -7.47
C PHE A 120 -10.86 28.50 -7.24
N ASN A 121 -11.24 28.11 -6.01
CA ASN A 121 -11.61 26.74 -5.66
C ASN A 121 -10.57 25.70 -6.14
N PHE A 122 -9.28 25.95 -5.89
CA PHE A 122 -8.23 25.03 -6.27
C PHE A 122 -7.95 24.01 -5.17
N CYS A 123 -7.65 22.76 -5.56
CA CYS A 123 -6.85 21.89 -4.72
C CYS A 123 -5.39 22.31 -4.83
N THR A 124 -4.79 22.64 -3.68
CA THR A 124 -3.40 23.09 -3.59
C THR A 124 -2.54 21.98 -3.01
N VAL A 125 -1.43 21.67 -3.68
CA VAL A 125 -0.51 20.58 -3.31
C VAL A 125 0.93 21.07 -3.31
N THR A 126 1.80 20.41 -2.54
CA THR A 126 3.24 20.72 -2.53
C THR A 126 4.05 19.73 -3.35
N ARG A 127 4.95 20.24 -4.20
CA ARG A 127 5.92 19.42 -4.95
C ARG A 127 7.21 20.21 -5.19
N ASP A 128 8.36 19.60 -4.94
CA ASP A 128 9.69 20.21 -5.19
C ASP A 128 9.83 21.63 -4.63
N LYS A 129 9.34 21.85 -3.40
CA LYS A 129 9.33 23.15 -2.71
C LYS A 129 8.50 24.24 -3.39
N ARG A 130 7.51 23.84 -4.20
CA ARG A 130 6.59 24.75 -4.88
C ARG A 130 5.14 24.40 -4.55
N ALA A 131 4.31 25.45 -4.51
CA ALA A 131 2.86 25.34 -4.53
C ALA A 131 2.40 25.05 -5.96
N LEU A 132 1.47 24.11 -6.09
CA LEU A 132 0.78 23.80 -7.34
C LEU A 132 -0.72 23.79 -7.08
N SER A 133 -1.49 24.39 -7.98
CA SER A 133 -2.94 24.53 -7.85
C SER A 133 -3.64 23.85 -9.01
N PHE A 134 -4.71 23.11 -8.72
CA PHE A 134 -5.44 22.30 -9.69
C PHE A 134 -6.95 22.55 -9.60
N LEU A 135 -7.60 22.76 -10.76
CA LEU A 135 -9.06 22.83 -10.89
C LEU A 135 -9.73 21.45 -10.93
N SER A 136 -9.04 20.47 -11.52
CA SER A 136 -9.49 19.09 -11.57
C SER A 136 -8.76 18.29 -10.51
N PHE A 137 -9.49 17.87 -9.49
CA PHE A 137 -8.96 17.13 -8.36
C PHE A 137 -10.04 16.20 -7.77
N GLU A 138 -9.68 15.42 -6.77
CA GLU A 138 -10.62 14.59 -6.03
C GLU A 138 -10.64 15.00 -4.56
N LEU A 139 -11.82 14.99 -3.95
CA LEU A 139 -12.01 15.14 -2.51
C LEU A 139 -12.02 13.77 -1.84
N LEU A 140 -11.48 13.68 -0.62
CA LEU A 140 -11.66 12.52 0.23
C LEU A 140 -13.04 12.59 0.88
N VAL A 141 -13.90 11.61 0.58
CA VAL A 141 -15.28 11.53 1.04
C VAL A 141 -15.47 10.28 1.89
N ILE A 142 -16.15 10.43 3.02
CA ILE A 142 -16.51 9.34 3.93
C ILE A 142 -17.83 9.64 4.65
N LYS A 143 -18.76 8.69 4.62
CA LYS A 143 -20.08 8.85 5.28
C LYS A 143 -19.98 8.96 6.79
N ASP A 144 -19.13 8.15 7.42
CA ASP A 144 -18.87 8.19 8.85
C ASP A 144 -17.43 8.64 9.12
N PRO A 145 -17.18 9.95 9.33
CA PRO A 145 -15.83 10.46 9.58
C PRO A 145 -15.22 9.92 10.88
N SER A 146 -15.99 9.33 11.80
CA SER A 146 -15.46 8.72 13.03
C SER A 146 -14.63 7.46 12.77
N ARG A 147 -14.74 6.88 11.56
CA ARG A 147 -13.90 5.75 11.12
C ARG A 147 -12.49 6.18 10.74
N LEU A 148 -12.24 7.48 10.63
CA LEU A 148 -10.91 8.04 10.40
C LEU A 148 -10.45 8.84 11.62
N VAL A 149 -9.16 8.72 11.92
CA VAL A 149 -8.55 9.38 13.06
C VAL A 149 -7.20 9.97 12.66
N TRP A 150 -6.92 11.15 13.18
CA TRP A 150 -5.62 11.79 13.08
C TRP A 150 -4.74 11.29 14.23
N LYS A 151 -3.61 10.64 13.90
CA LYS A 151 -2.66 10.13 14.90
C LYS A 151 -1.33 10.86 14.82
N ALA A 152 -0.89 11.37 15.96
CA ALA A 152 0.42 12.01 16.08
C ALA A 152 1.55 11.02 15.78
N GLU A 153 2.43 11.42 14.87
CA GLU A 153 3.66 10.72 14.49
C GLU A 153 4.76 11.75 14.22
N SER A 154 5.99 11.25 13.99
CA SER A 154 7.11 12.12 13.64
C SER A 154 8.19 11.38 12.85
N HIS A 155 9.13 12.14 12.28
CA HIS A 155 10.36 11.61 11.67
C HIS A 155 10.14 10.57 10.56
N GLY A 156 9.08 10.73 9.75
CA GLY A 156 8.76 9.83 8.65
C GLY A 156 8.03 8.55 9.06
N ARG A 157 7.72 8.38 10.34
CA ARG A 157 6.93 7.25 10.83
C ARG A 157 5.49 7.35 10.35
N ILE A 158 4.89 6.17 10.13
CA ILE A 158 3.48 6.00 9.80
C ILE A 158 2.89 4.98 10.76
N LYS A 159 1.60 5.16 11.06
CA LYS A 159 0.81 4.19 11.82
C LYS A 159 0.17 3.16 10.88
N ASN A 160 -0.15 2.00 11.45
CA ASN A 160 -0.98 1.02 10.74
C ASN A 160 -2.32 1.64 10.36
N GLY A 161 -2.81 1.29 9.17
CA GLY A 161 -4.04 1.87 8.62
C GLY A 161 -3.90 3.32 8.12
N ALA A 162 -2.69 3.85 7.97
CA ALA A 162 -2.47 5.15 7.34
C ALA A 162 -3.09 5.22 5.94
N ILE A 163 -3.82 6.30 5.66
CA ILE A 163 -4.49 6.53 4.39
C ILE A 163 -3.47 7.02 3.36
N SER A 164 -3.34 6.26 2.27
CA SER A 164 -2.62 6.71 1.08
C SER A 164 -3.41 7.83 0.40
N GLY A 165 -2.77 8.98 0.25
CA GLY A 165 -3.28 10.12 -0.50
C GLY A 165 -2.90 10.11 -1.98
N GLY A 166 -2.00 9.20 -2.38
CA GLY A 166 -1.55 9.07 -3.76
C GLY A 166 -0.13 8.52 -3.84
N TYR A 167 0.58 8.89 -4.91
CA TYR A 167 1.90 8.38 -5.22
C TYR A 167 2.70 9.35 -6.08
N THR A 168 4.03 9.28 -5.99
CA THR A 168 4.95 10.00 -6.87
C THR A 168 5.06 9.32 -8.24
N ALA A 169 5.61 10.00 -9.24
CA ALA A 169 5.93 9.41 -10.55
C ALA A 169 6.89 8.19 -10.47
N SER A 170 7.61 8.03 -9.35
CA SER A 170 8.45 6.87 -9.06
C SER A 170 7.74 5.79 -8.23
N ASN A 171 6.40 5.81 -8.17
CA ASN A 171 5.54 4.89 -7.43
C ASN A 171 5.79 4.85 -5.91
N LYS A 172 6.33 5.93 -5.32
CA LYS A 172 6.41 6.05 -3.86
C LYS A 172 5.07 6.51 -3.32
N ILE A 173 4.57 5.83 -2.29
CA ILE A 173 3.30 6.17 -1.65
C ILE A 173 3.44 7.50 -0.90
N LEU A 174 2.43 8.36 -1.05
CA LEU A 174 2.28 9.60 -0.29
C LEU A 174 1.13 9.44 0.70
N TYR A 175 1.35 9.76 1.97
CA TYR A 175 0.33 9.65 3.01
C TYR A 175 -0.31 11.01 3.29
N VAL A 176 -1.60 10.99 3.64
CA VAL A 176 -2.33 12.20 4.06
C VAL A 176 -1.90 12.59 5.47
N THR A 177 -1.44 13.82 5.62
CA THR A 177 -0.98 14.36 6.91
C THR A 177 -1.53 15.75 7.16
N ARG A 178 -1.55 16.16 8.43
CA ARG A 178 -1.71 17.56 8.82
C ARG A 178 -0.76 17.91 9.96
N PHE A 179 -0.47 19.19 10.16
CA PHE A 179 0.28 19.67 11.32
C PHE A 179 -0.15 21.08 11.68
N LYS A 180 0.12 21.51 12.92
CA LYS A 180 -0.17 22.87 13.35
C LYS A 180 0.91 23.83 12.86
N TYR A 181 0.50 24.96 12.33
CA TYR A 181 1.36 26.08 11.95
C TYR A 181 0.61 27.38 12.21
N ASP A 182 1.25 28.33 12.90
CA ASP A 182 0.69 29.65 13.21
C ASP A 182 -0.77 29.64 13.72
N GLY A 183 -1.09 28.69 14.61
CA GLY A 183 -2.41 28.57 15.22
C GLY A 183 -3.48 27.83 14.40
N PHE A 184 -3.21 27.47 13.15
CA PHE A 184 -4.12 26.72 12.29
C PHE A 184 -3.53 25.37 11.84
N PHE A 185 -4.30 24.58 11.09
CA PHE A 185 -3.85 23.27 10.57
C PHE A 185 -3.48 23.37 9.09
N VAL A 186 -2.26 22.94 8.77
CA VAL A 186 -1.80 22.74 7.40
C VAL A 186 -1.97 21.28 7.05
N SER A 187 -2.86 20.99 6.09
CA SER A 187 -3.00 19.64 5.50
C SER A 187 -2.06 19.49 4.29
N GLY A 188 -1.62 18.26 4.05
CA GLY A 188 -0.65 17.98 3.00
C GLY A 188 -0.23 16.51 2.93
N LYS A 189 1.05 16.30 2.62
CA LYS A 189 1.62 14.99 2.29
C LYS A 189 2.81 14.62 3.17
N LEU A 190 3.01 13.32 3.34
CA LEU A 190 4.26 12.73 3.81
C LEU A 190 4.81 11.75 2.76
N ASP A 191 6.03 12.00 2.30
CA ASP A 191 6.92 10.96 1.77
C ASP A 191 7.79 10.50 2.95
N GLN A 192 7.77 9.22 3.29
CA GLN A 192 8.48 8.70 4.46
C GLN A 192 10.00 8.94 4.38
N LEU A 193 10.56 9.04 3.17
CA LEU A 193 11.99 9.32 2.99
C LEU A 193 12.35 10.77 3.29
N ASP A 194 11.41 11.70 3.13
CA ASP A 194 11.60 13.11 3.48
C ASP A 194 11.63 13.32 5.00
N LYS A 195 11.08 12.37 5.78
CA LYS A 195 10.96 12.38 7.25
C LYS A 195 10.15 13.53 7.85
N GLU A 196 9.63 14.42 7.01
CA GLU A 196 8.85 15.60 7.40
C GLU A 196 7.54 15.62 6.59
N ALA A 197 6.43 15.93 7.26
CA ALA A 197 5.21 16.28 6.57
C ALA A 197 5.40 17.63 5.87
N SER A 198 4.74 17.80 4.73
CA SER A 198 4.83 19.02 3.92
C SER A 198 3.44 19.44 3.43
N GLY A 199 3.13 20.73 3.57
CA GLY A 199 1.88 21.33 3.13
C GLY A 199 2.05 22.82 2.84
N LEU A 200 0.97 23.51 2.49
CA LEU A 200 1.00 24.92 2.14
C LEU A 200 0.40 25.79 3.24
N ALA A 201 1.06 26.91 3.51
CA ALA A 201 0.49 28.05 4.22
C ALA A 201 0.56 29.25 3.27
N GLY A 202 -0.59 29.64 2.70
CA GLY A 202 -0.60 30.55 1.56
C GLY A 202 0.15 29.94 0.37
N ASN A 203 1.17 30.64 -0.13
CA ASN A 203 2.00 30.20 -1.26
C ASN A 203 3.29 29.47 -0.86
N ASP A 204 3.58 29.41 0.44
CA ASP A 204 4.84 28.88 0.96
C ASP A 204 4.69 27.42 1.37
N GLN A 205 5.66 26.59 0.95
CA GLN A 205 5.76 25.23 1.49
C GLN A 205 6.26 25.30 2.93
N ILE A 206 5.43 24.80 3.83
CA ILE A 206 5.80 24.58 5.22
C ILE A 206 6.05 23.09 5.43
N LYS A 207 7.03 22.81 6.29
CA LYS A 207 7.37 21.46 6.71
C LYS A 207 7.29 21.32 8.21
N SER A 208 6.98 20.11 8.67
CA SER A 208 7.03 19.77 10.09
C SER A 208 7.51 18.34 10.30
N VAL A 209 8.44 18.18 11.23
CA VAL A 209 8.90 16.86 11.71
C VAL A 209 7.81 16.18 12.53
N ASN A 210 6.95 16.95 13.21
CA ASN A 210 5.82 16.46 14.00
C ASN A 210 4.51 16.70 13.25
N TYR A 211 3.72 15.66 13.06
CA TYR A 211 2.50 15.74 12.26
C TYR A 211 1.49 14.71 12.73
N ASP A 212 0.24 14.92 12.38
CA ASP A 212 -0.76 13.87 12.44
C ASP A 212 -0.83 13.18 11.08
N VAL A 213 -0.82 11.84 11.07
CA VAL A 213 -1.15 11.03 9.90
C VAL A 213 -2.62 10.60 9.99
N LEU A 214 -3.33 10.65 8.87
CA LEU A 214 -4.71 10.19 8.79
C LEU A 214 -4.72 8.66 8.73
N CYS A 215 -5.45 8.01 9.63
CA CYS A 215 -5.53 6.56 9.75
C CYS A 215 -6.98 6.09 9.82
N VAL A 216 -7.23 4.84 9.42
CA VAL A 216 -8.46 4.13 9.79
C VAL A 216 -8.43 3.82 11.29
N ASP A 217 -9.47 4.22 12.02
CA ASP A 217 -9.52 4.16 13.49
C ASP A 217 -9.32 2.74 14.04
N ASP A 218 -9.94 1.73 13.42
CA ASP A 218 -9.83 0.32 13.81
C ASP A 218 -8.39 -0.25 13.73
N TYR A 219 -7.47 0.44 13.06
CA TYR A 219 -6.06 0.04 12.87
C TYR A 219 -5.09 0.86 13.72
N ALA A 220 -5.59 1.92 14.33
CA ALA A 220 -4.77 2.95 14.94
C ALA A 220 -4.52 2.63 16.43
N LEU A 221 -3.98 1.44 16.68
CA LEU A 221 -3.48 0.97 17.98
C LEU A 221 -2.04 1.45 18.26
#